data_AF-A0A2J9UZH3-F1
#
_entry.id   AF-A0A2J9UZH3-F1
#
_cell.length_a   1.000
_cell.length_b   1.000
_cell.length_c   1.000
_cell.angle_alpha   90.00
_cell.angle_beta   90.00
_cell.angle_gamma   90.00
#
_symmetry.space_group_name_H-M   'P 1'
#
loop_
_entity.id
_entity.type
_entity.pdbx_description
1 polymer ?
#
loop_
_entity_poly.entity_id
_entity_poly.type
_entity_poly.pdbx_seq_one_letter_code
_entity_poly.pdbx_strand_id
1 'polypeptide(L)'
;MRALPFCAVTLAMLLQACSNTSSLNLEPEPAPIIPATLDKPETIQPQSFMLRGEVVVGHEVQRFTPCGSNQQFWLNLSPEQLREALALNRNPYQPLYGEIVGTLLPPSQTGFNGDYVARIEVQNINQLSSENRGCEQPASPTRAFGNEPFWSMRFIDGGLQFQPLGGEKQHFAITRTQLSTEQRRYQFEDGELLLEQGQCKDGMSDNLYQWRSKLSLKGDKYQGCATLANIDPTQEWSGVYFASSTEQTGFSVSLTLEKDHTAQTRYEYANGEPAVIEQGYWQQINPDQIQVVMTRHQQQYLLSERIFTRDGYQLTAEKEKVGQSVYNIADGGLVLFRSMIELSEATPPPIVGQAAIHAQQIAGRADYQEEVDQAIRRYFTLHKTSPDNTQYRWLKYDLNGDEQPELLVQLDWCGTGGCTLLIFEQQNQQWRFNSRVTLVQNPIRLGKQTHHGWQDLMLSVSGGGAKPAVHSLQYNGISYPTNPSVAPEAKAEQMSQVVLFSDGVSPRQSGVKL
;
A
#
# COMPACT_ATOMS: atom_id res chain seq x y z
N MET A 1 87.01 44.11 -33.75
CA MET A 1 86.65 44.35 -32.33
C MET A 1 85.16 44.20 -32.18
N ARG A 2 84.75 43.49 -31.12
CA ARG A 2 83.40 42.98 -30.87
C ARG A 2 82.39 44.10 -30.62
N ALA A 3 81.28 44.06 -31.34
CA ALA A 3 79.94 44.42 -30.87
C ALA A 3 78.96 44.02 -31.99
N LEU A 4 77.92 43.26 -31.67
CA LEU A 4 76.62 43.38 -32.34
C LEU A 4 75.54 42.84 -31.38
N PRO A 5 74.45 43.58 -31.15
CA PRO A 5 73.55 43.33 -30.03
C PRO A 5 72.29 42.55 -30.43
N PHE A 6 71.79 41.85 -29.41
CA PHE A 6 70.39 41.61 -29.06
C PHE A 6 69.31 41.95 -30.11
N CYS A 7 68.58 40.91 -30.51
CA CYS A 7 67.14 41.00 -30.80
C CYS A 7 66.46 39.81 -30.13
N ALA A 8 65.55 40.11 -29.19
CA ALA A 8 64.76 39.13 -28.46
C ALA A 8 63.65 38.58 -29.36
N VAL A 9 63.54 37.25 -29.47
CA VAL A 9 62.41 36.56 -30.07
C VAL A 9 61.78 35.66 -29.01
N THR A 10 60.53 35.98 -28.70
CA THR A 10 59.63 35.28 -27.79
C THR A 10 59.29 33.88 -28.33
N LEU A 11 59.50 32.87 -27.48
CA LEU A 11 59.24 31.45 -27.74
C LEU A 11 57.86 31.07 -27.20
N ALA A 12 56.92 30.71 -28.09
CA ALA A 12 55.62 30.17 -27.71
C ALA A 12 55.69 28.63 -27.61
N MET A 13 55.47 28.08 -26.41
CA MET A 13 55.31 26.64 -26.19
C MET A 13 53.82 26.29 -26.20
N LEU A 14 53.42 25.39 -27.10
CA LEU A 14 52.10 24.74 -27.10
C LEU A 14 52.19 23.47 -26.23
N LEU A 15 51.50 23.47 -25.09
CA LEU A 15 51.24 22.26 -24.29
C LEU A 15 49.89 21.68 -24.73
N GLN A 16 49.91 20.49 -25.32
CA GLN A 16 48.72 19.66 -25.46
C GLN A 16 48.47 18.92 -24.13
N ALA A 17 47.28 19.08 -23.57
CA ALA A 17 46.79 18.28 -22.45
C ALA A 17 45.70 17.33 -22.98
N CYS A 18 45.94 16.02 -22.86
CA CYS A 18 44.93 14.99 -23.06
C CYS A 18 44.01 14.95 -21.82
N SER A 19 42.75 15.33 -21.96
CA SER A 19 41.74 15.11 -20.94
C SER A 19 41.02 13.79 -21.20
N ASN A 20 41.34 12.75 -20.43
CA ASN A 20 40.53 11.54 -20.29
C ASN A 20 39.27 11.91 -19.48
N THR A 21 38.15 12.14 -20.14
CA THR A 21 36.84 12.21 -19.47
C THR A 21 36.29 10.80 -19.31
N SER A 22 36.53 10.22 -18.14
CA SER A 22 35.72 9.12 -17.63
C SER A 22 34.28 9.63 -17.45
N SER A 23 33.38 9.24 -18.33
CA SER A 23 31.95 9.51 -18.19
C SER A 23 31.41 8.71 -17.01
N LEU A 24 31.27 9.36 -15.86
CA LEU A 24 30.46 8.84 -14.76
C LEU A 24 29.01 8.75 -15.25
N ASN A 25 28.45 7.54 -15.24
CA ASN A 25 27.02 7.29 -15.34
C ASN A 25 26.35 7.95 -14.12
N LEU A 26 25.87 9.19 -14.30
CA LEU A 26 24.90 9.78 -13.41
C LEU A 26 23.53 9.38 -13.94
N GLU A 27 22.82 8.53 -13.19
CA GLU A 27 21.38 8.37 -13.39
C GLU A 27 20.72 9.76 -13.35
N PRO A 28 19.87 10.11 -14.33
CA PRO A 28 19.18 11.38 -14.32
C PRO A 28 18.31 11.49 -13.06
N GLU A 29 18.47 12.60 -12.34
CA GLU A 29 17.69 12.93 -11.15
C GLU A 29 16.18 12.84 -11.47
N PRO A 30 15.36 12.15 -10.64
CA PRO A 30 13.93 12.03 -10.91
C PRO A 30 13.30 13.41 -11.00
N ALA A 31 12.48 13.64 -12.03
CA ALA A 31 11.72 14.88 -12.14
C ALA A 31 10.87 15.12 -10.87
N PRO A 32 10.74 16.37 -10.41
CA PRO A 32 9.97 16.67 -9.20
C PRO A 32 8.51 16.23 -9.37
N ILE A 33 8.00 15.48 -8.40
CA ILE A 33 6.61 15.00 -8.37
C ILE A 33 5.72 16.22 -8.10
N ILE A 34 4.84 16.54 -9.04
CA ILE A 34 3.84 17.60 -8.86
C ILE A 34 2.63 16.97 -8.15
N PRO A 35 2.25 17.46 -6.95
CA PRO A 35 1.11 16.91 -6.23
C PRO A 35 -0.20 17.24 -6.96
N ALA A 36 -1.06 16.23 -7.11
CA ALA A 36 -2.42 16.35 -7.58
C ALA A 36 -3.31 16.96 -6.49
N THR A 37 -4.30 17.76 -6.90
CA THR A 37 -5.22 18.46 -5.99
C THR A 37 -6.63 18.51 -6.55
N LEU A 38 -7.65 18.51 -5.67
CA LEU A 38 -9.06 18.62 -6.06
C LEU A 38 -9.40 19.98 -6.68
N ASP A 39 -8.66 21.04 -6.36
CA ASP A 39 -8.86 22.38 -6.94
C ASP A 39 -8.37 22.48 -8.40
N LYS A 40 -7.53 21.54 -8.83
CA LYS A 40 -6.97 21.44 -10.18
C LYS A 40 -7.21 20.04 -10.75
N PRO A 41 -8.44 19.69 -11.16
CA PRO A 41 -8.79 18.33 -11.58
C PRO A 41 -7.92 17.77 -12.71
N GLU A 42 -7.35 18.62 -13.57
CA GLU A 42 -6.43 18.25 -14.64
C GLU A 42 -5.12 17.61 -14.16
N THR A 43 -4.78 17.83 -12.88
CA THR A 43 -3.62 17.21 -12.22
C THR A 43 -3.90 15.78 -11.74
N ILE A 44 -5.18 15.40 -11.65
CA ILE A 44 -5.61 14.07 -11.21
C ILE A 44 -5.57 13.14 -12.43
N GLN A 45 -4.40 12.56 -12.69
CA GLN A 45 -4.18 11.61 -13.78
C GLN A 45 -3.81 10.25 -13.19
N PRO A 46 -4.80 9.35 -12.99
CA PRO A 46 -4.53 8.03 -12.47
C PRO A 46 -3.56 7.25 -13.34
N GLN A 47 -2.64 6.55 -12.68
CA GLN A 47 -1.75 5.58 -13.30
C GLN A 47 -2.51 4.28 -13.55
N SER A 48 -2.24 3.68 -14.71
CA SER A 48 -2.84 2.41 -15.08
C SER A 48 -2.25 1.28 -14.25
N PHE A 49 -3.13 0.43 -13.72
CA PHE A 49 -2.76 -0.79 -13.01
C PHE A 49 -3.17 -2.01 -13.85
N MET A 50 -2.72 -3.20 -13.45
CA MET A 50 -3.10 -4.46 -14.09
C MET A 50 -3.85 -5.36 -13.11
N LEU A 51 -5.07 -5.75 -13.45
CA LEU A 51 -5.78 -6.81 -12.75
C LEU A 51 -5.92 -8.04 -13.63
N ARG A 52 -5.78 -9.21 -13.02
CA ARG A 52 -6.08 -10.50 -13.64
C ARG A 52 -7.40 -11.03 -13.11
N GLY A 53 -8.17 -11.70 -13.95
CA GLY A 53 -9.52 -12.10 -13.58
C GLY A 53 -10.28 -12.85 -14.65
N GLU A 54 -11.55 -13.11 -14.34
CA GLU A 54 -12.54 -13.62 -15.28
C GLU A 54 -13.14 -12.47 -16.08
N VAL A 55 -13.15 -12.61 -17.40
CA VAL A 55 -13.75 -11.68 -18.37
C VAL A 55 -14.93 -12.38 -19.03
N VAL A 56 -16.10 -11.74 -19.00
CA VAL A 56 -17.30 -12.20 -19.74
C VAL A 56 -17.77 -11.08 -20.64
N VAL A 57 -17.73 -11.32 -21.95
CA VAL A 57 -18.11 -10.36 -22.99
C VAL A 57 -19.21 -10.95 -23.85
N GLY A 58 -20.28 -10.18 -24.04
CA GLY A 58 -21.39 -10.48 -24.93
C GLY A 58 -22.03 -9.19 -25.45
N HIS A 59 -23.19 -9.30 -26.10
CA HIS A 59 -23.86 -8.15 -26.72
C HIS A 59 -24.35 -7.12 -25.70
N GLU A 60 -24.69 -7.57 -24.48
CA GLU A 60 -25.30 -6.71 -23.43
C GLU A 60 -24.47 -6.67 -22.14
N VAL A 61 -23.40 -7.47 -22.05
CA VAL A 61 -22.59 -7.62 -20.82
C VAL A 61 -21.12 -7.54 -21.16
N GLN A 62 -20.38 -6.68 -20.47
CA GLN A 62 -18.93 -6.57 -20.52
C GLN A 62 -18.41 -6.54 -19.08
N ARG A 63 -18.31 -7.72 -18.46
CA ARG A 63 -17.99 -7.86 -17.04
C ARG A 63 -16.56 -8.35 -16.85
N PHE A 64 -15.91 -7.83 -15.81
CA PHE A 64 -14.67 -8.35 -15.26
C PHE A 64 -14.81 -8.63 -13.76
N THR A 65 -14.30 -9.78 -13.33
CA THR A 65 -14.19 -10.15 -11.91
C THR A 65 -12.73 -10.45 -11.59
N PRO A 66 -12.06 -9.60 -10.80
CA PRO A 66 -10.68 -9.83 -10.41
C PRO A 66 -10.51 -11.16 -9.67
N CYS A 67 -9.36 -11.81 -9.85
CA CYS A 67 -9.05 -13.03 -9.14
C CYS A 67 -9.05 -12.81 -7.62
N GLY A 68 -9.78 -13.67 -6.89
CA GLY A 68 -9.90 -13.56 -5.43
C GLY A 68 -10.88 -12.49 -4.94
N SER A 69 -11.59 -11.82 -5.86
CA SER A 69 -12.60 -10.82 -5.53
C SER A 69 -14.02 -11.34 -5.76
N ASN A 70 -14.95 -10.89 -4.92
CA ASN A 70 -16.40 -11.06 -5.13
C ASN A 70 -17.02 -9.86 -5.85
N GLN A 71 -16.20 -8.85 -6.20
CA GLN A 71 -16.61 -7.62 -6.84
C GLN A 71 -16.55 -7.76 -8.35
N GLN A 72 -17.41 -6.98 -9.01
CA GLN A 72 -17.52 -6.98 -10.45
C GLN A 72 -17.33 -5.55 -10.97
N PHE A 73 -16.64 -5.45 -12.10
CA PHE A 73 -16.38 -4.22 -12.80
C PHE A 73 -16.97 -4.30 -14.21
N TRP A 74 -17.47 -3.17 -14.69
CA TRP A 74 -17.85 -3.05 -16.09
C TRP A 74 -16.62 -2.68 -16.93
N LEU A 75 -16.31 -3.46 -17.96
CA LEU A 75 -15.24 -3.16 -18.90
C LEU A 75 -15.74 -2.17 -19.95
N ASN A 76 -15.05 -1.04 -20.08
CA ASN A 76 -15.20 -0.18 -21.25
C ASN A 76 -14.13 -0.56 -22.27
N LEU A 77 -14.49 -1.46 -23.18
CA LEU A 77 -13.61 -1.94 -24.25
C LEU A 77 -13.73 -1.04 -25.48
N SER A 78 -12.60 -0.80 -26.16
CA SER A 78 -12.62 -0.22 -27.50
C SER A 78 -13.33 -1.16 -28.49
N PRO A 79 -13.87 -0.66 -29.63
CA PRO A 79 -14.50 -1.51 -30.63
C PRO A 79 -13.58 -2.64 -31.14
N GLU A 80 -12.28 -2.39 -31.20
CA GLU A 80 -11.28 -3.39 -31.57
C GLU A 80 -11.14 -4.47 -30.48
N GLN A 81 -10.92 -4.07 -29.23
CA GLN A 81 -10.81 -4.99 -28.08
C GLN A 81 -12.08 -5.84 -27.91
N LEU A 82 -13.26 -5.23 -28.09
CA LEU A 82 -14.54 -5.93 -28.05
C LEU A 82 -14.64 -7.01 -29.12
N ARG A 83 -14.28 -6.69 -30.37
CA ARG A 83 -14.25 -7.64 -31.48
C ARG A 83 -13.27 -8.77 -31.21
N GLU A 84 -12.10 -8.46 -30.66
CA GLU A 84 -11.07 -9.44 -30.30
C GLU A 84 -11.54 -10.41 -29.22
N ALA A 85 -12.16 -9.90 -28.15
CA ALA A 85 -12.71 -10.72 -27.07
C ALA A 85 -13.84 -11.63 -27.57
N LEU A 86 -14.76 -11.09 -28.37
CA LEU A 86 -15.84 -11.88 -28.97
C LEU A 86 -15.33 -12.97 -29.91
N ALA A 87 -14.23 -12.75 -30.62
CA ALA A 87 -13.63 -13.73 -31.51
C ALA A 87 -13.00 -14.94 -30.79
N LEU A 88 -12.72 -14.84 -29.49
CA LEU A 88 -12.23 -15.96 -28.67
C LEU A 88 -13.36 -16.80 -28.07
N ASN A 89 -14.58 -16.26 -28.00
CA ASN A 89 -15.73 -16.97 -27.46
C ASN A 89 -16.20 -18.06 -28.42
N ARG A 90 -16.12 -19.32 -27.97
CA ARG A 90 -16.70 -20.46 -28.70
C ARG A 90 -18.20 -20.59 -28.40
N ASN A 91 -18.64 -20.12 -27.24
CA ASN A 91 -20.04 -20.06 -26.82
C ASN A 91 -20.42 -18.64 -26.34
N PRO A 92 -21.69 -18.22 -26.46
CA PRO A 92 -22.15 -16.96 -25.89
C PRO A 92 -21.85 -16.89 -24.39
N TYR A 93 -21.32 -15.74 -23.95
CA TYR A 93 -20.99 -15.48 -22.53
C TYR A 93 -20.00 -16.48 -21.90
N GLN A 94 -19.16 -17.13 -22.71
CA GLN A 94 -18.09 -17.96 -22.20
C GLN A 94 -17.12 -17.14 -21.33
N PRO A 95 -16.80 -17.60 -20.11
CA PRO A 95 -15.76 -16.99 -19.29
C PRO A 95 -14.38 -17.14 -19.94
N LEU A 96 -13.66 -16.03 -20.03
CA LEU A 96 -12.27 -15.97 -20.47
C LEU A 96 -11.39 -15.57 -19.28
N TYR A 97 -10.15 -16.05 -19.25
CA TYR A 97 -9.13 -15.48 -18.39
C TYR A 97 -8.55 -14.24 -19.06
N GLY A 98 -8.55 -13.10 -18.38
CA GLY A 98 -8.01 -11.84 -18.88
C GLY A 98 -7.09 -11.14 -17.90
N GLU A 99 -6.06 -10.49 -18.44
CA GLU A 99 -5.14 -9.60 -17.73
C GLU A 99 -5.34 -8.18 -18.28
N ILE A 100 -6.11 -7.38 -17.55
CA ILE A 100 -6.66 -6.09 -17.99
C ILE A 100 -5.82 -4.96 -17.42
N VAL A 101 -5.39 -4.05 -18.28
CA VAL A 101 -4.66 -2.82 -17.91
C VAL A 101 -5.56 -1.62 -18.17
N GLY A 102 -5.76 -0.79 -17.17
CA GLY A 102 -6.63 0.37 -17.29
C GLY A 102 -6.67 1.23 -16.05
N THR A 103 -7.61 2.18 -16.06
CA THR A 103 -7.94 3.06 -14.93
C THR A 103 -9.40 2.92 -14.57
N LEU A 104 -9.78 3.36 -13.37
CA LEU A 104 -11.15 3.29 -12.87
C LEU A 104 -11.90 4.60 -13.11
N LEU A 105 -13.16 4.45 -13.48
CA LEU A 105 -14.14 5.52 -13.62
C LEU A 105 -15.38 5.20 -12.79
N PRO A 106 -16.13 6.21 -12.31
CA PRO A 106 -17.39 5.97 -11.62
C PRO A 106 -18.37 5.18 -12.49
N PRO A 107 -19.23 4.33 -11.88
CA PRO A 107 -20.31 3.69 -12.59
C PRO A 107 -21.32 4.75 -13.07
N SER A 108 -22.13 4.38 -14.07
CA SER A 108 -23.20 5.25 -14.55
C SER A 108 -24.26 5.48 -13.46
N GLN A 109 -24.96 6.61 -13.53
CA GLN A 109 -26.10 6.88 -12.66
C GLN A 109 -27.37 6.12 -13.07
N THR A 110 -27.42 5.65 -14.33
CA THR A 110 -28.58 5.00 -14.94
C THR A 110 -28.12 3.88 -15.89
N GLY A 111 -28.99 2.88 -16.09
CA GLY A 111 -28.75 1.77 -17.01
C GLY A 111 -28.04 0.56 -16.37
N PHE A 112 -27.74 -0.44 -17.20
CA PHE A 112 -27.27 -1.78 -16.77
C PHE A 112 -25.91 -1.80 -16.07
N ASN A 113 -25.17 -0.69 -16.10
CA ASN A 113 -23.84 -0.56 -15.50
C ASN A 113 -23.81 0.26 -14.18
N GLY A 114 -24.97 0.65 -13.63
CA GLY A 114 -25.05 1.41 -12.37
C GLY A 114 -24.85 0.58 -11.10
N ASP A 115 -24.96 -0.75 -11.21
CA ASP A 115 -24.81 -1.66 -10.07
C ASP A 115 -23.37 -2.11 -9.79
N TYR A 116 -22.43 -1.79 -10.70
CA TYR A 116 -21.02 -2.11 -10.55
C TYR A 116 -20.33 -1.15 -9.59
N VAL A 117 -19.27 -1.62 -8.92
CA VAL A 117 -18.48 -0.76 -8.01
C VAL A 117 -17.81 0.38 -8.79
N ALA A 118 -17.26 0.05 -9.95
CA ALA A 118 -16.63 0.97 -10.87
C ALA A 118 -16.62 0.41 -12.31
N ARG A 119 -16.24 1.28 -13.26
CA ARG A 119 -15.93 0.90 -14.65
C ARG A 119 -14.42 0.90 -14.84
N ILE A 120 -13.90 -0.08 -15.57
CA ILE A 120 -12.49 -0.07 -16.02
C ILE A 120 -12.45 0.52 -17.43
N GLU A 121 -11.76 1.64 -17.59
CA GLU A 121 -11.39 2.16 -18.90
C GLU A 121 -10.19 1.36 -19.42
N VAL A 122 -10.45 0.42 -20.33
CA VAL A 122 -9.44 -0.55 -20.76
C VAL A 122 -8.48 0.09 -21.75
N GLN A 123 -7.24 0.30 -21.32
CA GLN A 123 -6.18 0.85 -22.16
C GLN A 123 -5.46 -0.25 -22.95
N ASN A 124 -5.22 -1.40 -22.31
CA ASN A 124 -4.52 -2.54 -22.91
C ASN A 124 -4.96 -3.86 -22.26
N ILE A 125 -4.81 -4.96 -22.99
CA ILE A 125 -5.09 -6.33 -22.53
C ILE A 125 -3.79 -7.12 -22.65
N ASN A 126 -3.13 -7.41 -21.54
CA ASN A 126 -1.85 -8.12 -21.55
C ASN A 126 -1.99 -9.53 -22.14
N GLN A 127 -3.06 -10.23 -21.74
CA GLN A 127 -3.46 -11.53 -22.25
C GLN A 127 -4.97 -11.71 -22.14
N LEU A 128 -5.56 -12.41 -23.12
CA LEU A 128 -6.92 -12.95 -23.05
C LEU A 128 -6.93 -14.39 -23.57
N SER A 129 -7.57 -15.30 -22.83
CA SER A 129 -7.46 -16.74 -23.06
C SER A 129 -8.75 -17.49 -22.74
N SER A 130 -9.13 -18.45 -23.58
CA SER A 130 -10.21 -19.42 -23.30
C SER A 130 -9.74 -20.77 -22.76
N GLU A 131 -8.43 -21.07 -22.83
CA GLU A 131 -7.86 -22.41 -22.55
C GLU A 131 -6.97 -22.48 -21.28
N ASN A 132 -6.90 -21.40 -20.52
CA ASN A 132 -6.03 -21.26 -19.36
C ASN A 132 -6.69 -21.74 -18.06
N ARG A 133 -5.88 -22.13 -17.06
CA ARG A 133 -6.27 -22.44 -15.66
C ARG A 133 -6.86 -21.24 -14.88
N GLY A 134 -7.13 -20.12 -15.55
CA GLY A 134 -7.73 -18.93 -14.95
C GLY A 134 -6.96 -18.39 -13.74
N CYS A 135 -7.69 -18.06 -12.68
CA CYS A 135 -7.15 -17.46 -11.46
C CYS A 135 -6.23 -18.36 -10.63
N GLU A 136 -6.17 -19.66 -10.92
CA GLU A 136 -5.27 -20.60 -10.25
C GLU A 136 -3.81 -20.45 -10.70
N GLN A 137 -3.56 -19.66 -11.75
CA GLN A 137 -2.20 -19.41 -12.23
C GLN A 137 -1.37 -18.62 -11.21
N PRO A 138 -0.08 -18.96 -11.02
CA PRO A 138 0.81 -18.12 -10.23
C PRO A 138 1.06 -16.78 -10.93
N ALA A 139 1.52 -15.79 -10.16
CA ALA A 139 2.11 -14.60 -10.75
C ALA A 139 3.30 -15.00 -11.64
N SER A 140 3.41 -14.36 -12.79
CA SER A 140 4.42 -14.65 -13.80
C SER A 140 5.15 -13.35 -14.16
N PRO A 141 6.48 -13.40 -14.26
CA PRO A 141 7.25 -12.25 -14.71
C PRO A 141 7.00 -12.00 -16.20
N THR A 142 7.46 -10.86 -16.69
CA THR A 142 7.49 -10.56 -18.12
C THR A 142 8.16 -11.72 -18.88
N ARG A 143 7.58 -12.12 -20.01
CA ARG A 143 8.14 -13.14 -20.90
C ARG A 143 7.93 -12.77 -22.36
N ALA A 144 8.86 -13.19 -23.20
CA ALA A 144 8.76 -13.15 -24.65
C ALA A 144 8.99 -14.56 -25.20
N PHE A 145 8.29 -14.93 -26.26
CA PHE A 145 8.34 -16.27 -26.80
C PHE A 145 7.86 -16.29 -28.25
N GLY A 146 8.32 -17.27 -29.03
CA GLY A 146 7.86 -17.51 -30.39
C GLY A 146 7.99 -18.98 -30.76
N ASN A 147 7.35 -19.37 -31.86
CA ASN A 147 7.18 -20.78 -32.24
C ASN A 147 7.96 -21.18 -33.51
N GLU A 148 8.40 -20.23 -34.33
CA GLU A 148 9.10 -20.50 -35.59
C GLU A 148 10.34 -19.60 -35.77
N PRO A 149 11.54 -20.04 -35.34
CA PRO A 149 11.81 -21.23 -34.53
C PRO A 149 11.26 -21.08 -33.11
N PHE A 150 11.16 -22.18 -32.35
CA PHE A 150 10.72 -22.08 -30.96
C PHE A 150 11.81 -21.44 -30.07
N TRP A 151 11.42 -20.45 -29.27
CA TRP A 151 12.27 -19.79 -28.30
C TRP A 151 11.45 -19.19 -27.16
N SER A 152 12.08 -19.01 -26.00
CA SER A 152 11.50 -18.21 -24.92
C SER A 152 12.57 -17.42 -24.19
N MET A 153 12.19 -16.23 -23.73
CA MET A 153 12.96 -15.34 -22.89
C MET A 153 12.11 -14.98 -21.68
N ARG A 154 12.59 -15.27 -20.47
CA ARG A 154 11.89 -14.96 -19.21
C ARG A 154 12.71 -13.97 -18.40
N PHE A 155 12.03 -13.01 -17.79
CA PHE A 155 12.65 -12.13 -16.81
C PHE A 155 12.81 -12.90 -15.50
N ILE A 156 14.00 -12.81 -14.91
CA ILE A 156 14.35 -13.42 -13.62
C ILE A 156 15.02 -12.38 -12.74
N ASP A 157 15.22 -12.69 -11.47
CA ASP A 157 15.96 -11.83 -10.55
C ASP A 157 17.37 -11.55 -11.11
N GLY A 158 17.64 -10.29 -11.42
CA GLY A 158 18.94 -9.84 -11.93
C GLY A 158 19.16 -9.96 -13.44
N GLY A 159 18.18 -10.37 -14.26
CA GLY A 159 18.35 -10.38 -15.72
C GLY A 159 17.32 -11.15 -16.54
N LEU A 160 17.80 -11.75 -17.63
CA LEU A 160 17.03 -12.49 -18.62
C LEU A 160 17.51 -13.93 -18.73
N GLN A 161 16.59 -14.89 -18.80
CA GLN A 161 16.85 -16.29 -19.10
C GLN A 161 16.31 -16.64 -20.49
N PHE A 162 17.22 -16.90 -21.43
CA PHE A 162 16.90 -17.38 -22.78
C PHE A 162 16.91 -18.90 -22.84
N GLN A 163 15.95 -19.46 -23.58
CA GLN A 163 15.82 -20.89 -23.84
C GLN A 163 15.45 -21.08 -25.33
N PRO A 164 16.38 -21.56 -26.18
CA PRO A 164 16.08 -21.96 -27.55
C PRO A 164 15.47 -23.38 -27.60
N LEU A 165 14.94 -23.77 -28.75
CA LEU A 165 14.48 -25.15 -28.98
C LEU A 165 15.64 -26.15 -28.80
N GLY A 166 15.52 -27.05 -27.82
CA GLY A 166 16.47 -28.16 -27.62
C GLY A 166 17.87 -27.79 -27.14
N GLY A 167 18.15 -26.51 -26.85
CA GLY A 167 19.44 -26.05 -26.32
C GLY A 167 19.45 -25.81 -24.80
N GLU A 168 20.60 -25.41 -24.26
CA GLU A 168 20.74 -25.05 -22.84
C GLU A 168 20.22 -23.64 -22.54
N LYS A 169 19.83 -23.42 -21.28
CA LYS A 169 19.43 -22.10 -20.77
C LYS A 169 20.63 -21.16 -20.72
N GLN A 170 20.45 -19.96 -21.24
CA GLN A 170 21.46 -18.89 -21.20
C GLN A 170 20.95 -17.73 -20.34
N HIS A 171 21.85 -17.12 -19.57
CA HIS A 171 21.52 -16.01 -18.68
C HIS A 171 22.23 -14.73 -19.13
N PHE A 172 21.52 -13.62 -19.13
CA PHE A 172 22.02 -12.32 -19.55
C PHE A 172 21.68 -11.25 -18.53
N ALA A 173 22.66 -10.44 -18.16
CA ALA A 173 22.42 -9.23 -17.37
C ALA A 173 21.93 -8.11 -18.28
N ILE A 174 20.88 -7.40 -17.85
CA ILE A 174 20.37 -6.23 -18.58
C ILE A 174 21.34 -5.07 -18.34
N THR A 175 21.91 -4.53 -19.41
CA THR A 175 22.85 -3.40 -19.36
C THR A 175 22.16 -2.05 -19.54
N ARG A 176 21.03 -2.03 -20.26
CA ARG A 176 20.23 -0.82 -20.46
C ARG A 176 18.75 -1.15 -20.63
N THR A 177 17.91 -0.33 -20.01
CA THR A 177 16.46 -0.41 -20.09
C THR A 177 15.90 0.91 -20.60
N GLN A 178 15.00 0.86 -21.58
CA GLN A 178 14.23 2.02 -22.06
C GLN A 178 12.76 1.61 -22.16
N LEU A 179 11.90 2.27 -21.38
CA LEU A 179 10.48 1.92 -21.27
C LEU A 179 9.61 3.10 -21.68
N SER A 180 8.57 2.80 -22.44
CA SER A 180 7.42 3.66 -22.69
C SER A 180 6.14 2.82 -22.58
N THR A 181 4.99 3.47 -22.74
CA THR A 181 3.67 2.81 -22.79
C THR A 181 3.56 1.83 -23.95
N GLU A 182 4.10 2.19 -25.11
CA GLU A 182 3.98 1.43 -26.36
C GLU A 182 5.18 0.52 -26.65
N GLN A 183 6.35 0.79 -26.04
CA GLN A 183 7.59 0.11 -26.39
C GLN A 183 8.48 -0.12 -25.16
N ARG A 184 9.04 -1.33 -25.04
CA ARG A 184 10.02 -1.68 -24.00
C ARG A 184 11.25 -2.29 -24.64
N ARG A 185 12.40 -1.66 -24.46
CA ARG A 185 13.68 -2.08 -25.04
C ARG A 185 14.66 -2.42 -23.93
N TYR A 186 15.23 -3.61 -24.01
CA TYR A 186 16.19 -4.15 -23.06
C TYR A 186 17.45 -4.57 -23.83
N GLN A 187 18.58 -3.96 -23.50
CA GLN A 187 19.89 -4.29 -24.08
C GLN A 187 20.69 -5.13 -23.09
N PHE A 188 21.47 -6.06 -23.61
CA PHE A 188 22.32 -6.96 -22.85
C PHE A 188 23.50 -7.42 -23.72
N GLU A 189 24.40 -8.23 -23.16
CA GLU A 189 25.57 -8.73 -23.89
C GLU A 189 25.16 -9.45 -25.19
N ASP A 190 25.70 -8.99 -26.31
CA ASP A 190 25.44 -9.49 -27.67
C ASP A 190 23.97 -9.54 -28.09
N GLY A 191 23.08 -8.75 -27.46
CA GLY A 191 21.66 -8.83 -27.77
C GLY A 191 20.78 -7.67 -27.34
N GLU A 192 19.58 -7.69 -27.89
CA GLU A 192 18.50 -6.74 -27.61
C GLU A 192 17.15 -7.45 -27.66
N LEU A 193 16.31 -7.21 -26.65
CA LEU A 193 14.91 -7.58 -26.63
C LEU A 193 14.05 -6.33 -26.75
N LEU A 194 13.20 -6.31 -27.77
CA LEU A 194 12.24 -5.26 -28.03
C LEU A 194 10.82 -5.81 -27.91
N LEU A 195 10.03 -5.25 -27.00
CA LEU A 195 8.61 -5.51 -26.85
C LEU A 195 7.84 -4.30 -27.38
N GLU A 196 6.91 -4.53 -28.30
CA GLU A 196 6.08 -3.50 -28.92
C GLU A 196 4.62 -3.83 -28.67
N GLN A 197 3.86 -2.85 -28.21
CA GLN A 197 2.42 -3.00 -28.05
C GLN A 197 1.80 -3.30 -29.42
N GLY A 198 0.96 -4.32 -29.47
CA GLY A 198 0.29 -4.75 -30.68
C GLY A 198 -0.17 -6.19 -30.61
N GLN A 199 -1.25 -6.49 -31.33
CA GLN A 199 -1.86 -7.80 -31.36
C GLN A 199 -0.86 -8.89 -31.80
N CYS A 200 -0.79 -9.96 -31.02
CA CYS A 200 -0.02 -11.16 -31.30
C CYS A 200 -0.82 -12.41 -30.94
N LYS A 201 -0.77 -13.41 -31.81
CA LYS A 201 -1.35 -14.74 -31.61
C LYS A 201 -0.25 -15.76 -31.83
N ASP A 202 -0.18 -16.78 -30.99
CA ASP A 202 0.88 -17.79 -31.05
C ASP A 202 0.62 -18.91 -32.08
N GLY A 203 -0.53 -18.86 -32.77
CA GLY A 203 -0.89 -19.75 -33.88
C GLY A 203 -1.28 -21.18 -33.46
N MET A 204 -1.04 -21.56 -32.20
CA MET A 204 -1.29 -22.91 -31.68
C MET A 204 -2.35 -22.95 -30.58
N SER A 205 -2.68 -21.81 -29.97
CA SER A 205 -3.68 -21.71 -28.90
C SER A 205 -4.67 -20.57 -29.16
N ASP A 206 -5.85 -20.67 -28.54
CA ASP A 206 -6.84 -19.57 -28.51
C ASP A 206 -6.43 -18.51 -27.46
N ASN A 207 -5.18 -18.04 -27.56
CA ASN A 207 -4.63 -16.97 -26.75
C ASN A 207 -4.38 -15.73 -27.59
N LEU A 208 -4.86 -14.61 -27.05
CA LEU A 208 -4.58 -13.27 -27.56
C LEU A 208 -3.59 -12.59 -26.62
N TYR A 209 -2.54 -12.03 -27.20
CA TYR A 209 -1.54 -11.21 -26.52
C TYR A 209 -1.53 -9.82 -27.17
N GLN A 210 -1.35 -8.75 -26.40
CA GLN A 210 -1.18 -7.40 -26.96
C GLN A 210 0.26 -6.88 -26.91
N TRP A 211 1.23 -7.80 -26.82
CA TRP A 211 2.64 -7.49 -27.02
C TRP A 211 3.28 -8.40 -28.06
N ARG A 212 3.99 -7.79 -28.99
CA ARG A 212 4.89 -8.45 -29.94
C ARG A 212 6.31 -8.39 -29.40
N SER A 213 7.09 -9.43 -29.64
CA SER A 213 8.49 -9.50 -29.26
C SER A 213 9.38 -9.62 -30.49
N LYS A 214 10.50 -8.90 -30.46
CA LYS A 214 11.62 -9.00 -31.40
C LYS A 214 12.88 -9.14 -30.58
N LEU A 215 13.60 -10.24 -30.76
CA LEU A 215 14.86 -10.51 -30.09
C LEU A 215 15.97 -10.58 -31.13
N SER A 216 17.06 -9.87 -30.91
CA SER A 216 18.32 -10.10 -31.60
C SER A 216 19.35 -10.64 -30.62
N LEU A 217 19.99 -11.75 -30.94
CA LEU A 217 20.98 -12.38 -30.07
C LEU A 217 22.10 -13.00 -30.91
N LYS A 218 23.34 -12.55 -30.72
CA LYS A 218 24.53 -13.07 -31.44
C LYS A 218 24.37 -13.12 -32.97
N GLY A 219 23.62 -12.16 -33.53
CA GLY A 219 23.32 -12.07 -34.95
C GLY A 219 22.02 -12.77 -35.40
N ASP A 220 21.49 -13.69 -34.58
CA ASP A 220 20.20 -14.32 -34.84
C ASP A 220 19.04 -13.36 -34.55
N LYS A 221 17.92 -13.55 -35.25
CA LYS A 221 16.71 -12.75 -35.09
C LYS A 221 15.52 -13.67 -34.81
N TYR A 222 14.79 -13.34 -33.76
CA TYR A 222 13.60 -14.05 -33.34
C TYR A 222 12.41 -13.09 -33.27
N GLN A 223 11.23 -13.61 -33.58
CA GLN A 223 9.96 -12.90 -33.48
C GLN A 223 8.95 -13.75 -32.73
N GLY A 224 7.98 -13.10 -32.08
CA GLY A 224 6.89 -13.78 -31.42
C GLY A 224 6.01 -12.84 -30.60
N CYS A 225 5.40 -13.39 -29.55
CA CYS A 225 4.55 -12.66 -28.62
C CYS A 225 5.28 -12.37 -27.31
N ALA A 226 4.67 -11.54 -26.48
CA ALA A 226 5.11 -11.33 -25.11
C ALA A 226 3.92 -11.10 -24.17
N THR A 227 4.17 -11.26 -22.89
CA THR A 227 3.32 -10.78 -21.81
C THR A 227 4.19 -10.00 -20.85
N LEU A 228 3.67 -8.89 -20.32
CA LEU A 228 4.26 -8.21 -19.19
C LEU A 228 4.01 -9.01 -17.91
N ALA A 229 4.76 -8.70 -16.86
CA ALA A 229 4.51 -9.25 -15.53
C ALA A 229 3.07 -8.95 -15.10
N ASN A 230 2.35 -9.99 -14.67
CA ASN A 230 0.93 -9.89 -14.30
C ASN A 230 0.76 -9.56 -12.81
N ILE A 231 1.55 -8.59 -12.35
CA ILE A 231 1.52 -8.06 -10.99
C ILE A 231 1.03 -6.63 -11.03
N ASP A 232 0.22 -6.27 -10.04
CA ASP A 232 -0.14 -4.89 -9.79
C ASP A 232 0.89 -4.27 -8.83
N PRO A 233 1.69 -3.28 -9.27
CA PRO A 233 2.68 -2.64 -8.41
C PRO A 233 2.04 -1.78 -7.32
N THR A 234 0.75 -1.42 -7.45
CA THR A 234 0.07 -0.51 -6.52
C THR A 234 -0.44 -1.21 -5.26
N GLN A 235 -0.37 -2.55 -5.21
CA GLN A 235 -0.82 -3.37 -4.08
C GLN A 235 -0.19 -3.00 -2.73
N GLU A 236 0.96 -2.32 -2.72
CA GLU A 236 1.57 -1.81 -1.49
C GLU A 236 0.68 -0.80 -0.74
N TRP A 237 -0.26 -0.15 -1.44
CA TRP A 237 -1.26 0.75 -0.88
C TRP A 237 -2.42 0.01 -0.21
N SER A 238 -2.66 -1.25 -0.58
CA SER A 238 -3.74 -2.04 0.01
C SER A 238 -3.56 -2.22 1.53
N GLY A 239 -4.68 -2.22 2.25
CA GLY A 239 -4.70 -2.34 3.70
C GLY A 239 -5.79 -1.49 4.34
N VAL A 240 -5.85 -1.58 5.66
CA VAL A 240 -6.79 -0.79 6.46
C VAL A 240 -6.04 0.40 7.03
N TYR A 241 -6.60 1.59 6.93
CA TYR A 241 -6.08 2.82 7.50
C TYR A 241 -7.11 3.37 8.47
N PHE A 242 -6.69 3.87 9.62
CA PHE A 242 -7.62 4.19 10.70
C PHE A 242 -7.21 5.45 11.47
N ALA A 243 -8.21 6.16 12.00
CA ALA A 243 -8.01 7.19 13.02
C ALA A 243 -9.22 7.33 13.95
N SER A 244 -8.96 7.81 15.16
CA SER A 244 -9.98 8.32 16.08
C SER A 244 -9.93 9.85 16.10
N SER A 245 -11.09 10.52 16.13
CA SER A 245 -11.11 12.00 16.18
C SER A 245 -10.51 12.50 17.48
N THR A 246 -9.74 13.58 17.40
CA THR A 246 -9.16 14.31 18.54
C THR A 246 -10.11 15.35 19.15
N GLU A 247 -11.30 15.55 18.58
CA GLU A 247 -12.29 16.53 19.03
C GLU A 247 -13.63 15.91 19.44
N GLN A 248 -14.07 14.88 18.71
CA GLN A 248 -15.33 14.19 18.95
C GLN A 248 -15.07 12.87 19.66
N THR A 249 -15.37 12.86 20.96
CA THR A 249 -15.20 11.69 21.80
C THR A 249 -15.95 10.48 21.26
N GLY A 250 -15.24 9.37 21.03
CA GLY A 250 -15.85 8.13 20.55
C GLY A 250 -16.23 8.10 19.07
N PHE A 251 -15.78 9.05 18.25
CA PHE A 251 -15.87 8.96 16.79
C PHE A 251 -14.59 8.37 16.19
N SER A 252 -14.73 7.47 15.24
CA SER A 252 -13.60 6.91 14.52
C SER A 252 -13.89 6.63 13.05
N VAL A 253 -12.83 6.63 12.24
CA VAL A 253 -12.88 6.45 10.79
C VAL A 253 -11.90 5.38 10.37
N SER A 254 -12.35 4.40 9.59
CA SER A 254 -11.48 3.46 8.88
C SER A 254 -11.67 3.56 7.37
N LEU A 255 -10.57 3.44 6.63
CA LEU A 255 -10.51 3.33 5.18
C LEU A 255 -9.86 1.99 4.83
N THR A 256 -10.62 1.09 4.23
CA THR A 256 -10.09 -0.16 3.67
C THR A 256 -9.83 0.02 2.19
N LEU A 257 -8.59 -0.21 1.77
CA LEU A 257 -8.16 -0.26 0.37
C LEU A 257 -7.90 -1.72 -0.01
N GLU A 258 -8.80 -2.32 -0.77
CA GLU A 258 -8.73 -3.74 -1.13
C GLU A 258 -7.79 -3.97 -2.31
N LYS A 259 -7.25 -5.19 -2.41
CA LYS A 259 -6.35 -5.60 -3.50
C LYS A 259 -7.00 -5.60 -4.88
N ASP A 260 -8.32 -5.59 -4.94
CA ASP A 260 -9.08 -5.52 -6.19
C ASP A 260 -9.42 -4.08 -6.60
N HIS A 261 -8.78 -3.09 -5.98
CA HIS A 261 -9.04 -1.65 -6.12
C HIS A 261 -10.39 -1.16 -5.61
N THR A 262 -11.17 -1.99 -4.90
CA THR A 262 -12.34 -1.48 -4.17
C THR A 262 -11.92 -0.77 -2.88
N ALA A 263 -12.71 0.21 -2.47
CA ALA A 263 -12.47 1.00 -1.28
C ALA A 263 -13.73 1.07 -0.42
N GLN A 264 -13.56 1.08 0.89
CA GLN A 264 -14.64 1.29 1.85
C GLN A 264 -14.20 2.25 2.94
N THR A 265 -14.97 3.31 3.18
CA THR A 265 -14.83 4.14 4.38
C THR A 265 -15.91 3.78 5.37
N ARG A 266 -15.55 3.56 6.63
CA ARG A 266 -16.48 3.30 7.74
C ARG A 266 -16.30 4.35 8.81
N TYR A 267 -17.42 4.93 9.25
CA TYR A 267 -17.48 5.87 10.37
C TYR A 267 -18.22 5.20 11.53
N GLU A 268 -17.61 5.19 12.70
CA GLU A 268 -18.17 4.58 13.90
C GLU A 268 -18.33 5.62 15.01
N TYR A 269 -19.43 5.50 15.75
CA TYR A 269 -19.79 6.40 16.84
C TYR A 269 -20.01 5.59 18.13
N ALA A 270 -19.41 6.01 19.24
CA ALA A 270 -19.53 5.34 20.54
C ALA A 270 -20.92 5.45 21.18
N ASN A 271 -21.84 6.22 20.58
CA ASN A 271 -23.23 6.35 21.03
C ASN A 271 -24.10 5.12 20.69
N GLY A 272 -23.52 4.11 20.03
CA GLY A 272 -24.22 2.87 19.64
C GLY A 272 -25.04 2.99 18.35
N GLU A 273 -24.93 4.12 17.62
CA GLU A 273 -25.51 4.24 16.30
C GLU A 273 -24.81 3.31 15.29
N PRO A 274 -25.55 2.76 14.31
CA PRO A 274 -24.95 1.96 13.25
C PRO A 274 -23.84 2.72 12.52
N ALA A 275 -22.76 2.03 12.21
CA ALA A 275 -21.67 2.60 11.44
C ALA A 275 -22.15 3.10 10.07
N VAL A 276 -21.69 4.28 9.68
CA VAL A 276 -21.94 4.81 8.33
C VAL A 276 -20.89 4.23 7.39
N ILE A 277 -21.32 3.69 6.25
CA ILE A 277 -20.44 3.01 5.28
C ILE A 277 -20.55 3.72 3.94
N GLU A 278 -19.39 4.10 3.42
CA GLU A 278 -19.17 4.51 2.04
C GLU A 278 -18.46 3.39 1.28
N GLN A 279 -18.84 3.16 0.03
CA GLN A 279 -18.21 2.17 -0.84
C GLN A 279 -17.84 2.80 -2.18
N GLY A 280 -16.73 2.38 -2.76
CA GLY A 280 -16.27 2.82 -4.06
C GLY A 280 -14.95 2.16 -4.44
N TYR A 281 -13.99 2.94 -4.94
CA TYR A 281 -12.74 2.43 -5.45
C TYR A 281 -11.55 3.35 -5.17
N TRP A 282 -10.34 2.84 -5.35
CA TRP A 282 -9.11 3.60 -5.24
C TRP A 282 -8.14 3.31 -6.40
N GLN A 283 -7.31 4.30 -6.74
CA GLN A 283 -6.27 4.14 -7.76
C GLN A 283 -5.10 5.10 -7.52
N GLN A 284 -3.89 4.70 -7.90
CA GLN A 284 -2.69 5.52 -7.74
C GLN A 284 -2.66 6.66 -8.75
N ILE A 285 -2.26 7.86 -8.33
CA ILE A 285 -2.01 9.01 -9.20
C ILE A 285 -0.51 9.17 -9.44
N ASN A 286 0.28 9.07 -8.37
CA ASN A 286 1.73 9.17 -8.39
C ASN A 286 2.31 8.36 -7.20
N PRO A 287 3.64 8.25 -7.04
CA PRO A 287 4.25 7.45 -5.96
C PRO A 287 3.80 7.80 -4.53
N ASP A 288 3.31 9.02 -4.33
CA ASP A 288 2.96 9.57 -3.02
C ASP A 288 1.46 9.82 -2.85
N GLN A 289 0.64 9.66 -3.90
CA GLN A 289 -0.78 9.99 -3.85
C GLN A 289 -1.69 8.95 -4.51
N ILE A 290 -2.82 8.70 -3.86
CA ILE A 290 -3.93 7.91 -4.40
C ILE A 290 -5.20 8.77 -4.49
N GLN A 291 -6.01 8.45 -5.49
CA GLN A 291 -7.39 8.89 -5.58
C GLN A 291 -8.28 7.85 -4.91
N VAL A 292 -9.19 8.30 -4.04
CA VAL A 292 -10.25 7.47 -3.48
C VAL A 292 -11.58 8.09 -3.86
N VAL A 293 -12.42 7.31 -4.55
CA VAL A 293 -13.72 7.75 -5.05
C VAL A 293 -14.80 6.86 -4.46
N MET A 294 -15.64 7.42 -3.60
CA MET A 294 -16.81 6.74 -3.07
C MET A 294 -17.99 7.00 -4.00
N THR A 295 -18.72 5.93 -4.33
CA THR A 295 -19.85 5.96 -5.27
C THR A 295 -21.18 5.70 -4.57
N ARG A 296 -21.14 5.13 -3.36
CA ARG A 296 -22.30 4.84 -2.53
C ARG A 296 -22.07 5.31 -1.09
N HIS A 297 -23.08 5.93 -0.50
CA HIS A 297 -23.16 6.30 0.91
C HIS A 297 -24.44 5.72 1.51
N GLN A 298 -24.33 4.79 2.47
CA GLN A 298 -25.48 4.04 3.02
C GLN A 298 -26.40 3.45 1.92
N GLN A 299 -25.81 2.81 0.91
CA GLN A 299 -26.49 2.24 -0.26
C GLN A 299 -27.12 3.27 -1.23
N GLN A 300 -27.05 4.57 -0.96
CA GLN A 300 -27.50 5.61 -1.88
C GLN A 300 -26.34 6.06 -2.77
N TYR A 301 -26.61 6.30 -4.05
CA TYR A 301 -25.59 6.82 -4.97
C TYR A 301 -25.20 8.25 -4.55
N LEU A 302 -23.94 8.42 -4.14
CA LEU A 302 -23.35 9.70 -3.81
C LEU A 302 -21.89 9.64 -4.20
N LEU A 303 -21.50 10.49 -5.15
CA LEU A 303 -20.11 10.58 -5.58
C LEU A 303 -19.35 11.52 -4.64
N SER A 304 -18.38 10.98 -3.93
CA SER A 304 -17.36 11.78 -3.24
C SER A 304 -15.96 11.36 -3.60
N GLU A 305 -15.05 12.32 -3.63
CA GLU A 305 -13.68 12.15 -4.09
C GLU A 305 -12.70 12.79 -3.10
N ARG A 306 -11.68 12.03 -2.70
CA ARG A 306 -10.61 12.46 -1.80
C ARG A 306 -9.27 12.08 -2.43
N ILE A 307 -8.29 12.98 -2.34
CA ILE A 307 -6.90 12.68 -2.69
C ILE A 307 -6.13 12.47 -1.39
N PHE A 308 -5.60 11.27 -1.19
CA PHE A 308 -4.76 10.97 -0.04
C PHE A 308 -3.30 11.06 -0.45
N THR A 309 -2.52 11.78 0.35
CA THR A 309 -1.06 11.83 0.26
C THR A 309 -0.46 10.93 1.34
N ARG A 310 0.53 10.11 0.97
CA ARG A 310 1.20 9.17 1.86
C ARG A 310 2.51 9.72 2.40
N ASP A 311 2.63 9.69 3.72
CA ASP A 311 3.91 9.89 4.41
C ASP A 311 4.15 8.72 5.38
N GLY A 312 5.09 7.83 5.03
CA GLY A 312 5.26 6.56 5.72
C GLY A 312 3.98 5.71 5.68
N TYR A 313 3.35 5.51 6.84
CA TYR A 313 2.04 4.84 6.98
C TYR A 313 0.86 5.77 7.16
N GLN A 314 1.11 7.06 7.16
CA GLN A 314 0.06 8.04 7.27
C GLN A 314 -0.52 8.30 5.88
N LEU A 315 -1.85 8.30 5.78
CA LEU A 315 -2.57 8.88 4.66
C LEU A 315 -3.23 10.17 5.13
N THR A 316 -3.11 11.23 4.34
CA THR A 316 -3.70 12.53 4.67
C THR A 316 -4.49 13.08 3.50
N ALA A 317 -5.75 13.45 3.75
CA ALA A 317 -6.59 14.19 2.82
C ALA A 317 -7.11 15.46 3.49
N GLU A 318 -6.82 16.63 2.93
CA GLU A 318 -7.26 17.92 3.50
C GLU A 318 -8.62 18.37 2.97
N LYS A 319 -9.01 17.83 1.81
CA LYS A 319 -10.20 18.24 1.07
C LYS A 319 -10.99 17.04 0.58
N GLU A 320 -12.28 17.26 0.42
CA GLU A 320 -13.19 16.32 -0.20
C GLU A 320 -14.03 17.05 -1.25
N LYS A 321 -14.28 16.40 -2.38
CA LYS A 321 -15.21 16.87 -3.39
C LYS A 321 -16.48 16.04 -3.34
N VAL A 322 -17.62 16.70 -3.14
CA VAL A 322 -18.95 16.06 -3.19
C VAL A 322 -19.72 16.70 -4.33
N GLY A 323 -20.11 15.88 -5.32
CA GLY A 323 -20.66 16.38 -6.57
C GLY A 323 -19.66 17.29 -7.31
N GLN A 324 -20.00 18.57 -7.47
CA GLN A 324 -19.16 19.56 -8.15
C GLN A 324 -18.43 20.52 -7.20
N SER A 325 -18.68 20.42 -5.89
CA SER A 325 -18.15 21.35 -4.90
C SER A 325 -17.01 20.70 -4.11
N VAL A 326 -15.93 21.46 -3.91
CA VAL A 326 -14.78 21.06 -3.11
C VAL A 326 -14.89 21.73 -1.74
N TYR A 327 -14.74 20.93 -0.69
CA TYR A 327 -14.83 21.33 0.71
C TYR A 327 -13.52 21.01 1.41
N ASN A 328 -13.15 21.84 2.39
CA ASN A 328 -12.12 21.47 3.35
C ASN A 328 -12.71 20.46 4.33
N ILE A 329 -11.98 19.39 4.61
CA ILE A 329 -12.30 18.50 5.71
C ILE A 329 -11.95 19.22 7.01
N ALA A 330 -12.78 19.06 8.04
CA ALA A 330 -12.60 19.72 9.33
C ALA A 330 -11.22 19.40 9.96
N ASP A 331 -10.79 20.25 10.89
CA ASP A 331 -9.66 20.02 11.81
C ASP A 331 -8.31 19.75 11.13
N GLY A 332 -8.10 20.33 9.94
CA GLY A 332 -6.86 20.21 9.19
C GLY A 332 -6.79 18.98 8.28
N GLY A 333 -7.87 18.21 8.16
CA GLY A 333 -7.96 17.09 7.24
C GLY A 333 -8.24 15.75 7.92
N LEU A 334 -8.45 14.72 7.10
CA LEU A 334 -8.51 13.34 7.52
C LEU A 334 -7.11 12.74 7.49
N VAL A 335 -6.56 12.49 8.67
CA VAL A 335 -5.27 11.81 8.85
C VAL A 335 -5.53 10.38 9.32
N LEU A 336 -5.15 9.38 8.53
CA LEU A 336 -5.33 7.97 8.81
C LEU A 336 -3.98 7.26 8.93
N PHE A 337 -3.87 6.28 9.81
CA PHE A 337 -2.66 5.49 10.00
C PHE A 337 -2.89 4.05 9.53
N ARG A 338 -1.95 3.50 8.74
CA ARG A 338 -2.02 2.11 8.29
C ARG A 338 -2.05 1.18 9.50
N SER A 339 -3.12 0.40 9.58
CA SER A 339 -3.18 -0.78 10.42
C SER A 339 -2.24 -1.83 9.87
N MET A 340 -1.36 -2.34 10.72
CA MET A 340 -0.54 -3.51 10.42
C MET A 340 -1.31 -4.81 10.72
N ILE A 341 -2.57 -4.72 11.17
CA ILE A 341 -3.48 -5.84 11.30
C ILE A 341 -4.06 -6.13 9.93
N GLU A 342 -3.53 -7.14 9.24
CA GLU A 342 -4.32 -7.81 8.21
C GLU A 342 -5.56 -8.37 8.93
N LEU A 343 -6.75 -7.85 8.60
CA LEU A 343 -8.02 -8.40 9.07
C LEU A 343 -8.09 -9.85 8.58
N SER A 344 -7.64 -10.80 9.38
CA SER A 344 -7.93 -12.21 9.15
C SER A 344 -9.43 -12.40 9.39
N GLU A 345 -10.18 -12.70 8.33
CA GLU A 345 -11.47 -13.37 8.50
C GLU A 345 -11.24 -14.67 9.28
N ALA A 346 -12.12 -14.94 10.25
CA ALA A 346 -12.09 -16.02 11.25
C ALA A 346 -11.10 -15.76 12.40
N THR A 347 -11.54 -15.43 13.61
CA THR A 347 -12.47 -16.17 14.49
C THR A 347 -13.02 -15.14 15.50
N PRO A 348 -14.25 -15.25 16.03
CA PRO A 348 -14.61 -14.43 17.19
C PRO A 348 -13.53 -14.62 18.26
N PRO A 349 -12.93 -13.54 18.81
CA PRO A 349 -11.94 -13.69 19.85
C PRO A 349 -12.56 -14.52 20.97
N PRO A 350 -11.78 -15.42 21.61
CA PRO A 350 -12.26 -16.08 22.82
C PRO A 350 -12.81 -14.99 23.74
N ILE A 351 -13.99 -15.22 24.31
CA ILE A 351 -14.46 -14.42 25.44
C ILE A 351 -13.31 -14.51 26.44
N VAL A 352 -12.59 -13.40 26.66
CA VAL A 352 -11.49 -13.33 27.61
C VAL A 352 -12.01 -14.00 28.87
N GLY A 353 -11.48 -15.19 29.13
CA GLY A 353 -11.85 -15.97 30.29
C GLY A 353 -11.63 -15.09 31.52
N GLN A 354 -12.34 -15.37 32.59
CA GLN A 354 -12.31 -14.64 33.86
C GLN A 354 -10.92 -14.59 34.56
N ALA A 355 -9.81 -14.77 33.83
CA ALA A 355 -8.43 -14.79 34.27
C ALA A 355 -7.88 -13.43 34.75
N ALA A 356 -8.53 -12.29 34.47
CA ALA A 356 -8.04 -10.96 34.86
C ALA A 356 -8.70 -10.35 36.13
N ILE A 357 -9.22 -11.17 37.05
CA ILE A 357 -9.84 -10.68 38.31
C ILE A 357 -8.86 -10.73 39.51
N HIS A 358 -7.64 -11.24 39.34
CA HIS A 358 -6.61 -11.15 40.38
C HIS A 358 -5.87 -9.81 40.31
N ALA A 359 -5.80 -9.08 41.43
CA ALA A 359 -5.00 -7.87 41.54
C ALA A 359 -3.56 -8.15 41.13
N GLN A 360 -3.10 -7.50 40.06
CA GLN A 360 -1.73 -7.62 39.57
C GLN A 360 -1.13 -6.22 39.40
N GLN A 361 0.07 -6.04 39.92
CA GLN A 361 0.84 -4.80 39.79
C GLN A 361 2.08 -5.13 38.96
N ILE A 362 2.09 -4.71 37.70
CA ILE A 362 3.15 -5.04 36.75
C ILE A 362 3.99 -3.79 36.53
N ALA A 363 5.22 -3.83 37.06
CA ALA A 363 6.19 -2.77 36.86
C ALA A 363 6.69 -2.75 35.41
N GLY A 364 7.06 -1.56 34.93
CA GLY A 364 7.74 -1.42 33.67
C GLY A 364 9.18 -1.93 33.76
N ARG A 365 9.70 -2.40 32.65
CA ARG A 365 11.09 -2.85 32.50
C ARG A 365 11.93 -1.80 31.77
N ALA A 366 13.19 -1.74 32.17
CA ALA A 366 14.24 -0.94 31.55
C ALA A 366 15.53 -1.77 31.33
N ASP A 367 15.42 -3.10 31.37
CA ASP A 367 16.46 -3.98 30.85
C ASP A 367 16.36 -4.09 29.33
N TYR A 368 17.53 -4.19 28.69
CA TYR A 368 17.63 -4.41 27.25
C TYR A 368 17.21 -5.86 26.92
N GLN A 369 16.30 -6.00 25.96
CA GLN A 369 15.96 -7.29 25.34
C GLN A 369 15.97 -7.11 23.82
N GLU A 370 16.72 -7.97 23.14
CA GLU A 370 16.95 -7.87 21.69
C GLU A 370 15.64 -7.92 20.89
N GLU A 371 14.73 -8.83 21.23
CA GLU A 371 13.43 -8.97 20.55
C GLU A 371 12.54 -7.72 20.69
N VAL A 372 12.63 -7.02 21.83
CA VAL A 372 11.89 -5.78 22.09
C VAL A 372 12.51 -4.62 21.31
N ASP A 373 13.84 -4.49 21.36
CA ASP A 373 14.57 -3.46 20.61
C ASP A 373 14.35 -3.59 19.10
N GLN A 374 14.41 -4.81 18.56
CA GLN A 374 14.13 -5.09 17.15
C GLN A 374 12.68 -4.73 16.76
N ALA A 375 11.70 -5.04 17.61
CA ALA A 375 10.30 -4.66 17.36
C ALA A 375 10.14 -3.14 17.24
N ILE A 376 10.81 -2.38 18.11
CA ILE A 376 10.76 -0.93 18.13
C ILE A 376 11.51 -0.33 16.92
N ARG A 377 12.71 -0.83 16.58
CA ARG A 377 13.43 -0.39 15.37
C ARG A 377 12.66 -0.69 14.09
N ARG A 378 11.99 -1.85 14.05
CA ARG A 378 11.08 -2.20 12.95
C ARG A 378 9.96 -1.18 12.88
N TYR A 379 9.31 -0.84 14.00
CA TYR A 379 8.31 0.23 14.04
C TYR A 379 8.85 1.54 13.44
N PHE A 380 10.03 2.01 13.84
CA PHE A 380 10.65 3.24 13.34
C PHE A 380 10.94 3.19 11.83
N THR A 381 11.53 2.09 11.38
CA THR A 381 11.83 1.86 9.95
C THR A 381 10.57 1.90 9.11
N LEU A 382 9.57 1.14 9.56
CA LEU A 382 8.28 1.02 8.92
C LEU A 382 7.62 2.42 8.84
N HIS A 383 7.64 3.21 9.92
CA HIS A 383 7.02 4.55 10.00
C HIS A 383 7.88 5.69 9.45
N LYS A 384 9.01 5.41 8.81
CA LYS A 384 9.97 6.41 8.30
C LYS A 384 10.34 7.51 9.31
N THR A 385 10.35 7.17 10.60
CA THR A 385 10.68 8.11 11.67
C THR A 385 12.01 7.72 12.29
N SER A 386 12.91 8.67 12.55
CA SER A 386 14.21 8.36 13.15
C SER A 386 14.05 7.94 14.62
N PRO A 387 14.71 6.86 15.08
CA PRO A 387 14.76 6.48 16.49
C PRO A 387 15.71 7.35 17.33
N ASP A 388 16.43 8.30 16.72
CA ASP A 388 17.51 9.05 17.39
C ASP A 388 17.07 9.68 18.71
N ASN A 389 17.93 9.54 19.73
CA ASN A 389 17.71 10.04 21.09
C ASN A 389 16.44 9.52 21.78
N THR A 390 15.86 8.42 21.30
CA THR A 390 14.66 7.84 21.92
C THR A 390 15.04 6.90 23.06
N GLN A 391 14.35 7.06 24.19
CA GLN A 391 14.39 6.11 25.31
C GLN A 391 13.05 5.40 25.44
N TYR A 392 13.09 4.14 25.88
CA TYR A 392 11.88 3.36 26.08
C TYR A 392 11.87 2.55 27.37
N ARG A 393 10.65 2.33 27.89
CA ARG A 393 10.32 1.30 28.89
C ARG A 393 9.34 0.34 28.28
N TRP A 394 9.31 -0.89 28.76
CA TRP A 394 8.42 -1.89 28.18
C TRP A 394 7.87 -2.85 29.23
N LEU A 395 6.76 -3.51 28.92
CA LEU A 395 6.29 -4.69 29.66
C LEU A 395 5.53 -5.61 28.71
N LYS A 396 5.26 -6.83 29.16
CA LYS A 396 4.42 -7.78 28.42
C LYS A 396 3.19 -8.10 29.27
N TYR A 397 2.02 -8.05 28.65
CA TYR A 397 0.76 -8.41 29.29
C TYR A 397 -0.26 -8.85 28.24
N ASP A 398 -1.01 -9.90 28.54
CA ASP A 398 -2.05 -10.45 27.68
C ASP A 398 -3.32 -9.58 27.78
N LEU A 399 -3.53 -8.72 26.78
CA LEU A 399 -4.67 -7.82 26.67
C LEU A 399 -5.85 -8.49 25.96
N ASN A 400 -5.63 -9.52 25.16
CA ASN A 400 -6.66 -10.13 24.31
C ASN A 400 -7.12 -11.53 24.77
N GLY A 401 -6.50 -12.08 25.81
CA GLY A 401 -6.82 -13.37 26.43
C GLY A 401 -6.43 -14.59 25.61
N ASP A 402 -5.50 -14.48 24.66
CA ASP A 402 -5.06 -15.57 23.78
C ASP A 402 -3.85 -16.38 24.31
N GLU A 403 -3.43 -16.10 25.56
CA GLU A 403 -2.26 -16.67 26.22
C GLU A 403 -0.90 -16.25 25.63
N GLN A 404 -0.88 -15.35 24.63
CA GLN A 404 0.31 -14.73 24.06
C GLN A 404 0.33 -13.25 24.44
N PRO A 405 1.19 -12.82 25.38
CA PRO A 405 1.11 -11.46 25.89
C PRO A 405 1.51 -10.43 24.84
N GLU A 406 0.76 -9.33 24.75
CA GLU A 406 1.16 -8.14 24.01
C GLU A 406 2.40 -7.48 24.60
N LEU A 407 3.19 -6.85 23.74
CA LEU A 407 4.29 -5.99 24.13
C LEU A 407 3.82 -4.54 24.18
N LEU A 408 3.87 -3.93 25.36
CA LEU A 408 3.58 -2.53 25.58
C LEU A 408 4.89 -1.76 25.75
N VAL A 409 5.15 -0.77 24.90
CA VAL A 409 6.38 0.04 24.90
C VAL A 409 6.02 1.51 25.08
N GLN A 410 6.52 2.14 26.14
CA GLN A 410 6.39 3.57 26.35
C GLN A 410 7.68 4.27 25.90
N LEU A 411 7.57 5.20 24.96
CA LEU A 411 8.67 6.04 24.46
C LEU A 411 8.77 7.34 25.25
N ASP A 412 9.96 7.93 25.35
CA ASP A 412 10.21 9.22 26.01
C ASP A 412 9.73 10.47 25.24
N TRP A 413 8.93 10.22 24.21
CA TRP A 413 8.18 11.18 23.42
C TRP A 413 6.99 11.71 24.22
N CYS A 414 7.30 12.61 25.16
CA CYS A 414 6.36 13.12 26.15
C CYS A 414 6.05 14.61 25.96
N GLY A 415 4.77 14.94 26.13
CA GLY A 415 4.27 16.31 26.31
C GLY A 415 3.80 16.54 27.76
N THR A 416 3.05 17.61 28.01
CA THR A 416 2.50 17.90 29.35
C THR A 416 1.45 16.89 29.81
N GLY A 417 0.87 16.15 28.87
CA GLY A 417 -0.17 15.14 29.14
C GLY A 417 0.36 13.72 29.34
N GLY A 418 1.64 13.45 29.12
CA GLY A 418 2.21 12.10 29.21
C GLY A 418 3.08 11.73 28.02
N CYS A 419 3.47 10.47 27.95
CA CYS A 419 4.40 9.91 26.97
C CYS A 419 3.69 9.08 25.89
N THR A 420 4.38 8.71 24.80
CA THR A 420 3.78 7.88 23.74
C THR A 420 3.85 6.41 24.13
N LEU A 421 2.73 5.69 24.04
CA LEU A 421 2.64 4.24 24.20
C LEU A 421 2.47 3.58 22.82
N LEU A 422 3.27 2.56 22.54
CA LEU A 422 3.10 1.63 21.44
C LEU A 422 2.65 0.29 22.01
N ILE A 423 1.74 -0.38 21.32
CA ILE A 423 1.26 -1.73 21.66
C ILE A 423 1.54 -2.60 20.45
N PHE A 424 2.11 -3.78 20.69
CA PHE A 424 2.39 -4.79 19.69
C PHE A 424 1.73 -6.10 20.08
N GLU A 425 1.12 -6.74 19.09
CA GLU A 425 0.54 -8.08 19.19
C GLU A 425 1.59 -9.11 18.77
N GLN A 426 1.57 -10.28 19.42
CA GLN A 426 2.44 -11.39 19.05
C GLN A 426 1.75 -12.28 18.01
N GLN A 427 2.27 -12.33 16.79
CA GLN A 427 1.73 -13.21 15.74
C GLN A 427 2.85 -13.95 15.02
N ASN A 428 2.75 -15.28 14.90
CA ASN A 428 3.75 -16.13 14.24
C ASN A 428 5.19 -15.87 14.76
N GLN A 429 5.34 -15.72 16.08
CA GLN A 429 6.61 -15.41 16.74
C GLN A 429 7.23 -14.05 16.37
N GLN A 430 6.44 -13.12 15.81
CA GLN A 430 6.88 -11.75 15.52
C GLN A 430 5.97 -10.72 16.20
N TRP A 431 6.59 -9.65 16.71
CA TRP A 431 5.87 -8.48 17.20
C TRP A 431 5.34 -7.65 16.04
N ARG A 432 4.01 -7.55 15.95
CA ARG A 432 3.30 -6.75 14.95
C ARG A 432 2.74 -5.51 15.63
N PHE A 433 3.03 -4.33 15.08
CA PHE A 433 2.49 -3.08 15.61
C PHE A 433 0.96 -3.10 15.58
N ASN A 434 0.33 -2.78 16.71
CA ASN A 434 -1.11 -2.81 16.88
C ASN A 434 -1.67 -1.39 17.11
N SER A 435 -1.16 -0.66 18.10
CA SER A 435 -1.69 0.66 18.48
C SER A 435 -0.59 1.65 18.85
N ARG A 436 -0.82 2.94 18.54
CA ARG A 436 -0.02 4.07 19.06
C ARG A 436 -0.96 5.03 19.78
N VAL A 437 -0.70 5.26 21.07
CA VAL A 437 -1.46 6.16 21.93
C VAL A 437 -0.55 7.26 22.44
N THR A 438 -0.91 8.51 22.22
CA THR A 438 -0.16 9.69 22.67
C THR A 438 -0.60 10.13 24.06
N LEU A 439 0.23 10.90 24.78
CA LEU A 439 -0.12 11.52 26.07
C LEU A 439 -0.58 10.52 27.15
N VAL A 440 0.09 9.37 27.24
CA VAL A 440 -0.19 8.34 28.23
C VAL A 440 0.55 8.62 29.54
N GLN A 441 -0.18 8.67 30.65
CA GLN A 441 0.37 8.79 32.00
C GLN A 441 0.46 7.43 32.68
N ASN A 442 1.52 7.23 33.46
CA ASN A 442 1.62 6.06 34.33
C ASN A 442 1.01 6.37 35.71
N PRO A 443 0.42 5.35 36.39
CA PRO A 443 0.25 3.98 35.92
C PRO A 443 -0.97 3.81 34.99
N ILE A 444 -0.95 2.76 34.18
CA ILE A 444 -2.07 2.37 33.29
C ILE A 444 -2.94 1.36 34.03
N ARG A 445 -4.23 1.63 34.22
CA ARG A 445 -5.17 0.66 34.80
C ARG A 445 -5.89 -0.07 33.68
N LEU A 446 -6.25 -1.34 33.90
CA LEU A 446 -7.09 -2.06 32.93
C LEU A 446 -8.56 -1.99 33.32
N GLY A 447 -9.45 -2.05 32.34
CA GLY A 447 -10.89 -2.14 32.53
C GLY A 447 -11.35 -3.54 32.91
N LYS A 448 -12.55 -3.63 33.49
CA LYS A 448 -13.26 -4.90 33.68
C LYS A 448 -13.93 -5.40 32.40
N GLN A 449 -14.08 -4.52 31.42
CA GLN A 449 -14.70 -4.82 30.14
C GLN A 449 -13.64 -5.00 29.06
N THR A 450 -14.05 -5.72 28.02
CA THR A 450 -13.29 -5.94 26.80
C THR A 450 -14.14 -5.49 25.62
N HIS A 451 -13.53 -4.88 24.62
CA HIS A 451 -14.17 -4.55 23.35
C HIS A 451 -13.36 -5.19 22.22
N HIS A 452 -14.07 -5.84 21.28
CA HIS A 452 -13.45 -6.57 20.16
C HIS A 452 -12.34 -7.55 20.57
N GLY A 453 -12.51 -8.22 21.72
CA GLY A 453 -11.56 -9.20 22.25
C GLY A 453 -10.44 -8.62 23.11
N TRP A 454 -10.27 -7.30 23.17
CA TRP A 454 -9.16 -6.65 23.88
C TRP A 454 -9.64 -5.91 25.13
N GLN A 455 -8.84 -5.94 26.19
CA GLN A 455 -9.16 -5.32 27.48
C GLN A 455 -9.07 -3.78 27.40
N ASP A 456 -10.05 -3.07 27.95
CA ASP A 456 -10.04 -1.61 27.91
C ASP A 456 -8.87 -1.01 28.70
N LEU A 457 -8.26 0.07 28.20
CA LEU A 457 -7.22 0.81 28.93
C LEU A 457 -7.85 2.01 29.65
N MET A 458 -7.64 2.10 30.96
CA MET A 458 -8.14 3.16 31.83
C MET A 458 -6.99 4.14 32.11
N LEU A 459 -7.00 5.26 31.40
CA LEU A 459 -5.88 6.20 31.36
C LEU A 459 -6.23 7.53 32.01
N SER A 460 -5.37 7.99 32.92
CA SER A 460 -5.49 9.33 33.51
C SER A 460 -5.09 10.39 32.49
N VAL A 461 -5.99 11.36 32.28
CA VAL A 461 -5.77 12.53 31.43
C VAL A 461 -5.69 13.75 32.33
N SER A 462 -4.58 14.47 32.23
CA SER A 462 -4.36 15.76 32.90
C SER A 462 -3.28 16.56 32.16
N GLY A 463 -3.14 17.85 32.47
CA GLY A 463 -2.18 18.73 31.79
C GLY A 463 -2.70 19.27 30.45
N GLY A 464 -1.98 20.23 29.85
CA GLY A 464 -2.36 20.83 28.56
C GLY A 464 -3.70 21.59 28.57
N GLY A 465 -4.22 21.97 29.74
CA GLY A 465 -5.52 22.61 29.91
C GLY A 465 -6.70 21.65 30.05
N ALA A 466 -6.47 20.33 29.96
CA ALA A 466 -7.52 19.34 30.16
C ALA A 466 -7.98 19.27 31.62
N LYS A 467 -9.28 19.06 31.83
CA LYS A 467 -9.85 18.75 33.15
C LYS A 467 -9.38 17.34 33.56
N PRO A 468 -8.78 17.16 34.76
CA PRO A 468 -8.33 15.85 35.20
C PRO A 468 -9.47 14.83 35.28
N ALA A 469 -9.34 13.74 34.55
CA ALA A 469 -10.28 12.63 34.53
C ALA A 469 -9.59 11.32 34.13
N VAL A 470 -10.25 10.18 34.34
CA VAL A 470 -9.82 8.90 33.79
C VAL A 470 -10.70 8.60 32.59
N HIS A 471 -10.09 8.14 31.50
CA HIS A 471 -10.79 7.85 30.25
C HIS A 471 -10.66 6.36 29.91
N SER A 472 -11.72 5.79 29.32
CA SER A 472 -11.81 4.38 28.94
C SER A 472 -11.50 4.23 27.45
N LEU A 473 -10.28 3.82 27.11
CA LEU A 473 -9.88 3.53 25.74
C LEU A 473 -10.34 2.11 25.39
N GLN A 474 -11.39 2.05 24.58
CA GLN A 474 -11.97 0.82 24.08
C GLN A 474 -11.31 0.45 22.75
N TYR A 475 -10.96 -0.81 22.58
CA TYR A 475 -10.42 -1.32 21.32
C TYR A 475 -11.55 -1.48 20.31
N ASN A 476 -11.39 -0.95 19.09
CA ASN A 476 -12.44 -0.95 18.07
C ASN A 476 -12.33 -2.09 17.04
N GLY A 477 -11.50 -3.09 17.32
CA GLY A 477 -11.19 -4.19 16.39
C GLY A 477 -10.00 -3.93 15.47
N ILE A 478 -9.45 -2.71 15.47
CA ILE A 478 -8.25 -2.34 14.70
C ILE A 478 -7.17 -1.77 15.62
N SER A 479 -7.51 -0.84 16.50
CA SER A 479 -6.55 -0.22 17.42
C SER A 479 -7.25 0.43 18.62
N TYR A 480 -6.49 0.81 19.64
CA TYR A 480 -6.97 1.75 20.65
C TYR A 480 -6.95 3.20 20.12
N PRO A 481 -7.83 4.09 20.65
CA PRO A 481 -7.81 5.51 20.31
C PRO A 481 -6.41 6.13 20.45
N THR A 482 -6.04 6.96 19.47
CA THR A 482 -4.70 7.55 19.37
C THR A 482 -4.39 8.58 20.46
N ASN A 483 -5.40 9.06 21.18
CA ASN A 483 -5.28 9.98 22.29
C ASN A 483 -6.34 9.65 23.38
N PRO A 484 -5.97 9.54 24.66
CA PRO A 484 -6.92 9.30 25.74
C PRO A 484 -7.97 10.40 25.94
N SER A 485 -7.68 11.66 25.60
CA SER A 485 -8.59 12.79 25.87
C SER A 485 -9.88 12.74 25.05
N VAL A 486 -9.93 11.90 24.03
CA VAL A 486 -11.10 11.67 23.17
C VAL A 486 -11.80 10.35 23.42
N ALA A 487 -11.39 9.62 24.45
CA ALA A 487 -12.16 8.50 24.96
C ALA A 487 -13.22 9.01 25.96
N PRO A 488 -14.32 8.28 26.19
CA PRO A 488 -15.30 8.65 27.21
C PRO A 488 -14.68 8.59 28.62
N GLU A 489 -15.14 9.46 29.53
CA GLU A 489 -14.75 9.39 30.94
C GLU A 489 -15.18 8.03 31.55
N ALA A 490 -14.23 7.37 32.21
CA ALA A 490 -14.41 6.10 32.89
C ALA A 490 -14.91 6.31 34.33
N LYS A 491 -15.82 5.43 34.75
CA LYS A 491 -16.26 5.35 36.15
C LYS A 491 -15.35 4.43 36.95
N ALA A 492 -15.21 4.71 38.25
CA ALA A 492 -14.35 3.92 39.15
C ALA A 492 -14.72 2.43 39.16
N GLU A 493 -16.00 2.10 39.01
CA GLU A 493 -16.50 0.73 39.02
C GLU A 493 -16.09 -0.07 37.78
N GLN A 494 -15.71 0.61 36.68
CA GLN A 494 -15.25 -0.02 35.44
C GLN A 494 -13.78 -0.43 35.50
N MET A 495 -13.02 0.05 36.49
CA MET A 495 -11.60 -0.25 36.62
C MET A 495 -11.39 -1.62 37.28
N SER A 496 -10.51 -2.43 36.70
CA SER A 496 -10.02 -3.67 37.29
C SER A 496 -8.95 -3.37 38.36
N GLN A 497 -8.48 -4.43 39.01
CA GLN A 497 -7.37 -4.36 39.97
C GLN A 497 -5.99 -4.58 39.32
N VAL A 498 -5.95 -4.72 37.99
CA VAL A 498 -4.70 -4.85 37.23
C VAL A 498 -4.17 -3.47 36.87
N VAL A 499 -2.89 -3.27 37.16
CA VAL A 499 -2.17 -2.01 36.94
C VAL A 499 -0.86 -2.32 36.23
N LEU A 500 -0.70 -1.74 35.04
CA LEU A 500 0.48 -1.79 34.20
C LEU A 500 1.34 -0.54 34.42
N PHE A 501 2.65 -0.67 34.26
CA PHE A 501 3.62 0.37 34.64
C PHE A 501 3.38 0.86 36.07
N SER A 502 3.14 -0.07 36.99
CA SER A 502 2.73 0.20 38.38
C SER A 502 3.77 0.97 39.21
N ASP A 503 5.02 0.98 38.74
CA ASP A 503 6.12 1.74 39.33
C ASP A 503 6.01 3.26 39.09
N GLY A 504 5.15 3.70 38.17
CA GLY A 504 4.97 5.13 37.84
C GLY A 504 6.18 5.76 37.16
N VAL A 505 7.19 4.97 36.76
CA VAL A 505 8.44 5.49 36.22
C VAL A 505 8.30 5.75 34.73
N SER A 506 8.62 6.97 34.30
CA SER A 506 8.64 7.35 32.89
C SER A 506 9.93 6.92 32.18
N PRO A 507 9.91 6.75 30.85
CA PRO A 507 11.12 6.43 30.08
C PRO A 507 12.22 7.49 30.18
N ARG A 508 11.88 8.76 30.44
CA ARG A 508 12.85 9.84 30.69
C ARG A 508 13.63 9.67 32.00
N GLN A 509 13.01 9.04 33.00
CA GLN A 509 13.62 8.82 34.31
C GLN A 509 14.49 7.56 34.31
N SER A 510 14.03 6.50 33.64
CA SER A 510 14.75 5.23 33.54
C SER A 510 14.23 4.46 32.33
N GLY A 511 15.01 4.44 31.24
CA GLY A 511 14.67 3.75 30.01
C GLY A 511 15.90 3.22 29.29
N VAL A 512 15.68 2.22 28.44
CA VAL A 512 16.68 1.73 27.50
C VAL A 512 16.81 2.74 26.37
N LYS A 513 18.03 3.06 25.94
CA LYS A 513 18.29 3.91 24.78
C LYS A 513 18.30 3.07 23.51
N LEU A 514 17.56 3.52 22.49
CA LEU A 514 17.60 2.97 21.13
C LEU A 514 18.86 3.41 20.37
#